data_AF-A0AB74M5V4-F1
#
_entry.id   AF-A0AB74M5V4-F1
#
_cell.length_a   1.000
_cell.length_b   1.000
_cell.length_c   1.000
_cell.angle_alpha   90.00
_cell.angle_beta   90.00
_cell.angle_gamma   90.00
#
_symmetry.space_group_name_H-M   'P 1'
#
loop_
_entity.id
_entity.type
_entity.pdbx_description
1 polymer ?
#
loop_
_entity_poly.entity_id
_entity_poly.type
_entity_poly.pdbx_seq_one_letter_code
_entity_poly.pdbx_strand_id
1 'polypeptide(L)'
;YLADEIAKLGPYEFICTGRPDEGIPAVCFKLKDGEDPGYTLYDLSERLRLRGWQVPAFTLGGEATDIVVMRIMCRRGFEMDFAE
;
A
#
# COMPACT_ATOMS: atom_id res chain seq x y z
N TYR A 1 3.99 7.43 9.78
CA TYR A 1 4.91 7.95 8.76
C TYR A 1 4.58 7.43 7.37
N LEU A 2 4.91 6.17 7.01
CA LEU A 2 4.66 5.67 5.64
C LEU A 2 3.22 5.88 5.16
N ALA A 3 2.23 5.53 6.00
CA ALA A 3 0.83 5.75 5.66
C ALA A 3 0.51 7.24 5.42
N ASP A 4 1.07 8.13 6.24
CA ASP A 4 0.85 9.57 6.15
C ASP A 4 1.48 10.19 4.89
N GLU A 5 2.66 9.74 4.48
CA GLU A 5 3.31 10.19 3.24
C GLU A 5 2.61 9.62 2.00
N ILE A 6 2.27 8.33 2.00
CA ILE A 6 1.55 7.70 0.89
C ILE A 6 0.18 8.36 0.68
N ALA A 7 -0.52 8.74 1.75
CA ALA A 7 -1.81 9.42 1.67
C ALA A 7 -1.77 10.74 0.88
N LYS A 8 -0.61 11.39 0.75
CA LYS A 8 -0.44 12.63 -0.01
C LYS A 8 -0.24 12.39 -1.51
N LEU A 9 0.11 11.17 -1.93
CA LEU A 9 0.56 10.88 -3.29
C LEU A 9 -0.55 10.53 -4.28
N GLY A 10 -1.74 10.16 -3.80
CA GLY A 10 -2.81 9.72 -4.68
C GLY A 10 -4.14 9.49 -3.97
N PRO A 11 -5.16 9.10 -4.74
CA PRO A 11 -6.50 8.82 -4.22
C PRO A 11 -6.52 7.44 -3.54
N TYR A 12 -5.83 7.31 -2.41
CA TYR A 12 -5.74 6.06 -1.67
C TYR A 12 -6.69 6.05 -0.47
N GLU A 13 -7.27 4.88 -0.22
CA GLU A 13 -8.05 4.58 0.97
C GLU A 13 -7.30 3.52 1.80
N PHE A 14 -7.03 3.82 3.06
CA PHE A 14 -6.25 2.95 3.94
C PHE A 14 -7.15 1.98 4.68
N ILE A 15 -6.86 0.69 4.51
CA ILE A 15 -7.48 -0.41 5.27
C ILE A 15 -6.71 -0.63 6.57
N CYS A 16 -5.39 -0.45 6.55
CA CYS A 16 -4.54 -0.50 7.72
C CYS A 16 -3.41 0.54 7.59
N THR A 17 -3.21 1.33 8.63
CA THR A 17 -2.20 2.41 8.65
C THR A 17 -0.86 1.96 9.22
N GLY A 18 -0.78 0.75 9.76
CA GLY A 18 0.40 0.22 10.44
C GLY A 18 0.65 0.83 11.82
N ARG A 19 -0.34 1.52 12.38
CA ARG A 19 -0.27 2.10 13.73
C ARG A 19 -0.21 1.02 14.81
N PRO A 20 0.68 1.14 15.83
CA PRO A 20 0.87 0.11 16.84
C PRO A 20 -0.38 -0.22 17.67
N ASP A 21 -1.29 0.75 17.83
CA ASP A 21 -2.55 0.64 18.55
C ASP A 21 -3.70 0.08 17.69
N GLU A 22 -3.55 0.07 16.35
CA GLU A 22 -4.57 -0.41 15.40
C GLU A 22 -4.29 -1.83 14.90
N GLY A 23 -3.09 -2.39 15.15
CA GLY A 23 -2.80 -3.80 14.87
C GLY A 23 -1.35 -4.07 14.47
N ILE A 24 -1.19 -4.77 13.35
CA ILE A 24 0.12 -5.18 12.84
C ILE A 24 0.86 -4.01 12.17
N PRO A 25 2.21 -4.01 12.13
CA PRO A 25 3.00 -2.98 11.45
C PRO A 25 2.97 -3.16 9.93
N ALA A 26 1.77 -3.04 9.36
CA ALA A 26 1.49 -3.20 7.94
C ALA A 26 0.70 -2.00 7.44
N VAL A 27 1.17 -1.37 6.38
CA VAL A 27 0.40 -0.37 5.64
C VAL A 27 -0.33 -1.09 4.52
N CYS A 28 -1.65 -1.00 4.49
CA CYS A 28 -2.49 -1.64 3.49
C CYS A 28 -3.49 -0.61 2.96
N PHE A 29 -3.51 -0.40 1.65
CA PHE A 29 -4.38 0.57 1.01
C PHE A 29 -4.90 0.08 -0.34
N LYS A 30 -6.04 0.63 -0.75
CA LYS A 30 -6.64 0.47 -2.07
C LYS A 30 -6.75 1.83 -2.77
N LEU A 31 -7.06 1.83 -4.06
CA LEU A 31 -7.57 3.05 -4.72
C LEU A 31 -8.96 3.36 -4.16
N LYS A 32 -9.27 4.64 -3.95
CA LYS A 32 -10.59 5.10 -3.52
C LYS A 32 -11.64 4.72 -4.56
N ASP A 33 -12.82 4.34 -4.09
CA ASP A 33 -13.91 3.94 -4.98
C ASP A 33 -14.36 5.13 -5.84
N GLY A 34 -14.54 4.89 -7.13
CA GLY A 34 -14.95 5.91 -8.11
C GLY A 34 -13.82 6.81 -8.63
N GLU A 35 -12.58 6.64 -8.15
CA GLU A 35 -11.42 7.37 -8.65
C GLU A 35 -10.71 6.57 -9.75
N ASP A 36 -10.36 7.24 -10.86
CA ASP A 36 -9.55 6.68 -11.95
C ASP A 36 -8.31 7.56 -12.19
N PRO A 37 -7.19 7.28 -11.51
CA PRO A 37 -5.96 8.03 -11.70
C PRO A 37 -5.19 7.62 -12.97
N GLY A 38 -5.75 6.73 -13.81
CA GLY A 38 -5.12 6.23 -15.03
C GLY A 38 -4.07 5.14 -14.82
N TYR A 39 -4.04 4.50 -13.64
CA TYR A 39 -3.18 3.36 -13.33
C TYR A 39 -3.82 2.44 -12.29
N THR A 40 -3.40 1.18 -12.28
CA THR A 40 -3.80 0.20 -11.27
C THR A 40 -2.70 0.03 -10.21
N LEU A 41 -3.03 -0.57 -9.05
CA LEU A 41 -2.02 -0.92 -8.05
C LEU A 41 -1.02 -1.96 -8.56
N TYR A 42 -1.38 -2.76 -9.57
CA TYR A 42 -0.44 -3.62 -10.27
C TYR A 42 0.60 -2.80 -11.03
N ASP A 43 0.18 -1.79 -11.80
CA ASP A 43 1.10 -0.89 -12.50
C ASP A 43 2.04 -0.17 -11.54
N LEU A 44 1.52 0.27 -10.38
CA LEU A 44 2.32 0.88 -9.33
C LEU A 44 3.36 -0.11 -8.76
N SER A 45 2.97 -1.36 -8.49
CA SER A 45 3.85 -2.44 -8.05
C SER A 45 4.97 -2.70 -9.07
N GLU A 46 4.63 -2.77 -10.36
CA GLU A 46 5.62 -2.93 -11.44
C GLU A 46 6.64 -1.78 -11.46
N ARG A 47 6.16 -0.53 -11.33
CA ARG A 47 7.03 0.66 -11.32
C ARG A 47 7.94 0.71 -10.08
N LEU A 48 7.43 0.32 -8.92
CA LEU A 48 8.23 0.21 -7.70
C LEU A 48 9.33 -0.84 -7.87
N ARG A 49 9.02 -1.98 -8.51
CA ARG A 49 10.02 -3.03 -8.78
C ARG A 49 11.17 -2.54 -9.63
N LEU A 50 10.92 -1.67 -10.61
CA LEU A 50 11.99 -1.06 -11.42
C LEU A 50 12.98 -0.22 -10.59
N ARG A 51 12.55 0.25 -9.41
CA ARG A 51 13.39 0.98 -8.44
C ARG A 51 13.94 0.09 -7.32
N GLY A 52 13.84 -1.24 -7.46
CA GLY A 52 14.31 -2.20 -6.46
C GLY A 52 13.31 -2.51 -5.34
N TRP A 53 12.12 -1.90 -5.36
CA TRP A 53 11.09 -2.07 -4.34
C TRP A 53 10.13 -3.20 -4.68
N GLN A 54 10.06 -4.22 -3.83
CA GLN A 54 9.11 -5.34 -3.99
C GLN A 54 7.89 -5.13 -3.10
N VAL A 55 6.89 -4.40 -3.61
CA VAL A 55 5.65 -4.11 -2.88
C VAL A 55 4.48 -4.81 -3.59
N PRO A 56 3.89 -5.86 -2.99
CA PRO A 56 2.87 -6.66 -3.65
C PRO A 56 1.53 -5.92 -3.74
N ALA A 57 0.90 -6.01 -4.92
CA ALA A 57 -0.51 -5.74 -5.14
C ALA A 57 -1.27 -7.06 -5.39
N PHE A 58 -2.44 -7.24 -4.79
CA PHE A 58 -3.26 -8.46 -4.90
C PHE A 58 -4.73 -8.18 -4.58
N THR A 59 -5.63 -9.06 -5.04
CA THR A 59 -7.05 -9.02 -4.66
C THR A 59 -7.28 -9.65 -3.30
N LEU A 60 -8.20 -9.09 -2.51
CA LEU A 60 -8.58 -9.71 -1.24
C LEU A 60 -9.29 -11.06 -1.47
N GLY A 61 -9.27 -11.92 -0.45
CA GLY A 61 -9.93 -13.23 -0.51
C GLY A 61 -11.42 -13.17 -0.13
N GLY A 62 -12.12 -14.28 -0.35
CA GLY A 62 -13.52 -14.43 0.05
C GLY A 62 -14.48 -13.64 -0.83
N GLU A 63 -15.37 -12.87 -0.21
CA GLU A 63 -16.38 -12.07 -0.90
C GLU A 63 -15.83 -10.75 -1.46
N ALA A 64 -14.57 -10.40 -1.17
CA ALA A 64 -13.93 -9.12 -1.54
C ALA A 64 -12.90 -9.25 -2.69
N THR A 65 -13.09 -10.22 -3.59
CA THR A 65 -12.14 -10.51 -4.68
C THR A 65 -12.07 -9.44 -5.77
N ASP A 66 -13.02 -8.51 -5.75
CA ASP A 66 -13.06 -7.28 -6.55
C ASP A 66 -12.15 -6.18 -6.00
N ILE A 67 -11.74 -6.26 -4.74
CA ILE A 67 -10.92 -5.24 -4.09
C ILE A 67 -9.44 -5.56 -4.27
N VAL A 68 -8.75 -4.77 -5.09
CA VAL A 68 -7.28 -4.80 -5.20
C VAL A 68 -6.66 -3.93 -4.12
N VAL A 69 -5.71 -4.50 -3.39
CA VAL A 69 -4.95 -3.82 -2.34
C VAL A 69 -3.46 -3.89 -2.60
N MET A 70 -2.73 -2.91 -2.08
CA MET A 70 -1.27 -2.91 -1.99
C MET A 70 -0.86 -2.93 -0.51
N ARG A 71 0.10 -3.79 -0.16
CA ARG A 71 0.52 -3.98 1.24
C ARG A 71 2.03 -3.86 1.43
N ILE A 72 2.44 -2.99 2.35
CA ILE A 72 3.82 -2.80 2.79
C ILE A 72 3.95 -3.31 4.23
N MET A 73 4.84 -4.28 4.47
CA MET A 73 5.10 -4.83 5.81
C MET A 73 6.37 -4.22 6.37
N CYS A 74 6.29 -3.50 7.48
CA CYS A 74 7.46 -2.99 8.18
C CYS A 74 8.02 -4.10 9.09
N ARG A 75 9.19 -4.64 8.74
CA ARG A 75 9.89 -5.69 9.51
C ARG A 75 11.11 -5.12 10.21
N ARG A 76 11.65 -5.84 11.20
CA ARG A 76 12.94 -5.49 11.81
C ARG A 76 14.01 -5.39 10.72
N GLY A 77 14.73 -4.27 10.68
CA GLY A 77 15.68 -3.92 9.61
C GLY A 77 15.11 -2.97 8.55
N PHE A 78 13.81 -2.65 8.60
CA PHE A 78 13.24 -1.54 7.85
C PHE A 78 13.42 -0.25 8.66
N GLU A 79 14.54 0.43 8.41
CA GLU A 79 14.90 1.68 9.09
C GLU A 79 14.30 2.90 8.37
N MET A 80 14.35 4.06 9.03
CA MET A 80 13.76 5.30 8.51
C MET A 80 14.38 5.74 7.17
N ASP A 81 15.64 5.40 6.93
CA ASP A 81 16.36 5.65 5.67
C ASP A 81 15.70 4.99 4.45
N PHE A 82 14.91 3.93 4.65
CA PHE A 82 14.14 3.30 3.59
C PHE A 82 12.79 3.98 3.33
N ALA A 83 12.33 4.84 4.23
CA ALA A 83 11.02 5.48 4.15
C ALA A 83 11.07 6.96 3.73
N GLU A 84 12.25 7.57 3.59
CA GLU A 84 12.46 8.88 2.94
C GLU A 84 12.43 8.81 1.40
#